data_AF-A0A5R1YWM4-F1
#
_entry.id   AF-A0A5R1YWM4-F1
#
_cell.length_a   1.000
_cell.length_b   1.000
_cell.length_c   1.000
_cell.angle_alpha   90.00
_cell.angle_beta   90.00
_cell.angle_gamma   90.00
#
_symmetry.space_group_name_H-M   'P 1'
#
loop_
_entity.id
_entity.type
_entity.pdbx_description
1 polymer ?
#
loop_
_entity_poly.entity_id
_entity_poly.type
_entity_poly.pdbx_seq_one_letter_code
_entity_poly.pdbx_strand_id
1 'polypeptide(L)' 'ASDVYQRQGWADRATFVVDPQGIIQAIEVTAEGIGRDASDLLRKIKAAQYVAAHPGEVCPAKWKEGEATLAPSLDLVGKI' A
#
# COMPACT_ATOMS: atom_id res chain seq x y z
N ALA A 1 6.78 -19.30 23.09
CA ALA A 1 5.70 -18.80 22.23
C ALA A 1 5.01 -17.69 23.00
N SER A 2 5.30 -16.44 22.66
CA SER A 2 4.73 -15.28 23.36
C SER A 2 3.26 -15.15 22.98
N ASP A 3 2.39 -15.42 23.95
CA ASP A 3 0.96 -15.13 23.89
C ASP A 3 0.74 -13.67 23.46
N VAL A 4 0.29 -13.50 22.22
CA VAL A 4 -0.32 -12.25 21.79
C VAL A 4 -1.69 -12.22 22.44
N TYR A 5 -1.74 -11.51 23.56
CA TYR A 5 -2.94 -11.14 24.29
C TYR A 5 -4.02 -10.65 23.32
N GLN A 6 -4.97 -11.51 22.95
CA GLN A 6 -6.19 -11.09 22.25
C GLN A 6 -6.97 -10.20 23.21
N ARG A 7 -6.76 -8.88 23.10
CA ARG A 7 -7.59 -7.88 23.79
C ARG A 7 -9.01 -8.02 23.26
N GLN A 8 -9.86 -8.66 24.05
CA GLN A 8 -11.26 -8.89 23.72
C GLN A 8 -11.95 -7.54 23.44
N GLY A 9 -12.31 -7.29 22.18
CA GLY A 9 -13.24 -6.23 21.77
C GLY A 9 -12.66 -4.91 21.25
N TRP A 10 -11.34 -4.76 21.10
CA TRP A 10 -10.74 -3.51 20.61
C TRP A 10 -10.10 -3.74 19.24
N ALA A 11 -10.40 -2.86 18.28
CA ALA A 11 -9.75 -2.90 16.97
C ALA A 11 -8.31 -2.37 17.07
N ASP A 12 -7.39 -3.02 16.37
CA ASP A 12 -6.03 -2.49 16.19
C ASP A 12 -6.04 -1.21 15.33
N ARG A 13 -4.95 -0.45 15.38
CA ARG A 13 -4.76 0.76 14.57
C ARG A 13 -4.42 0.40 13.13
N ALA A 14 -5.45 0.06 12.38
CA ALA A 14 -5.33 -0.34 10.99
C ALA A 14 -5.90 0.71 10.02
N THR A 15 -5.27 0.82 8.85
CA THR A 15 -5.78 1.54 7.68
C THR A 15 -5.90 0.56 6.51
N PHE A 16 -7.06 0.54 5.85
CA PHE A 16 -7.30 -0.25 4.65
C PHE A 16 -7.66 0.69 3.50
N VAL A 17 -6.92 0.61 2.39
CA VAL A 17 -7.29 1.28 1.14
C VAL A 17 -8.03 0.27 0.29
N VAL A 18 -9.29 0.58 -0.04
CA VAL A 18 -10.19 -0.29 -0.79
C VAL A 18 -10.55 0.41 -2.10
N ASP A 19 -10.46 -0.29 -3.22
CA ASP A 19 -10.80 0.24 -4.53
C ASP A 19 -12.33 0.22 -4.80
N PRO A 20 -12.81 0.80 -5.92
CA PRO A 20 -14.23 0.80 -6.26
C PRO A 20 -14.84 -0.59 -6.49
N GLN A 21 -14.03 -1.63 -6.68
CA GLN A 21 -14.46 -3.02 -6.83
C GLN A 21 -14.56 -3.73 -5.46
N GLY A 22 -14.22 -3.04 -4.37
CA GLY A 22 -14.23 -3.59 -3.01
C GLY A 22 -12.98 -4.39 -2.67
N ILE A 23 -11.91 -4.30 -3.47
CA ILE A 23 -10.66 -5.04 -3.24
C ILE A 23 -9.69 -4.19 -2.41
N ILE A 24 -9.07 -4.80 -1.41
CA ILE A 24 -8.06 -4.15 -0.57
C ILE A 24 -6.75 -4.04 -1.37
N GLN A 25 -6.30 -2.81 -1.60
CA GLN A 25 -5.09 -2.48 -2.36
C GLN A 25 -3.88 -2.15 -1.47
N ALA A 26 -4.11 -1.66 -0.25
CA ALA A 26 -3.06 -1.41 0.72
C ALA A 26 -3.55 -1.59 2.16
N ILE A 27 -2.64 -2.04 3.02
CA ILE A 27 -2.87 -2.26 4.46
C ILE A 27 -1.73 -1.61 5.23
N GLU A 28 -2.07 -0.93 6.33
CA GLU A 28 -1.12 -0.46 7.34
C GLU A 28 -1.68 -0.82 8.71
N VAL A 29 -0.86 -1.40 9.58
CA VAL A 29 -1.22 -1.68 10.97
C VAL A 29 -0.07 -1.21 11.85
N THR A 30 -0.38 -0.41 12.88
CA THR A 30 0.62 0.06 13.84
C THR A 30 0.29 -0.39 15.26
N ALA A 31 1.33 -0.54 16.09
CA ALA A 31 1.16 -0.76 17.52
C ALA A 31 0.50 0.48 18.19
N GLU A 32 -0.09 0.28 19.36
CA GLU A 32 -0.88 1.31 20.05
C GLU A 32 -0.18 2.66 20.25
N GLY A 33 1.12 2.63 20.57
CA GLY A 33 1.92 3.82 20.83
C GLY A 33 2.49 4.48 19.57
N ILE A 34 2.20 3.98 18.37
CA ILE A 34 2.80 4.43 17.12
C ILE A 34 1.73 5.08 16.24
N GLY A 35 1.85 6.40 16.09
CA GLY A 35 1.03 7.17 15.16
C GLY A 35 1.30 6.78 13.70
N ARG A 36 0.28 6.87 12.87
CA ARG A 36 0.37 6.68 11.41
C ARG A 36 0.68 8.00 10.72
N ASP A 37 1.20 7.92 9.51
CA ASP A 37 1.50 9.09 8.68
C ASP A 37 0.48 9.20 7.53
N ALA A 38 -0.36 10.24 7.59
CA ALA A 38 -1.37 10.50 6.56
C ALA A 38 -0.76 10.83 5.19
N SER A 39 0.49 11.30 5.14
CA SER A 39 1.18 11.57 3.87
C SER A 39 1.55 10.28 3.14
N ASP A 40 1.96 9.22 3.85
CA ASP A 40 2.19 7.91 3.24
C ASP A 40 0.88 7.25 2.82
N LEU A 41 -0.20 7.41 3.58
CA LEU A 41 -1.54 6.99 3.16
C LEU A 41 -1.93 7.66 1.84
N LEU A 42 -1.80 8.98 1.73
CA LEU A 42 -2.12 9.71 0.51
C LEU A 42 -1.26 9.24 -0.67
N ARG A 43 0.03 8.98 -0.44
CA ARG A 43 0.94 8.44 -1.45
C ARG A 43 0.48 7.05 -1.95
N LYS A 44 0.07 6.16 -1.04
CA LYS A 44 -0.47 4.83 -1.39
C LYS A 44 -1.77 4.93 -2.18
N ILE A 45 -2.68 5.83 -1.81
CA ILE A 45 -3.94 6.06 -2.54
C ILE A 45 -3.64 6.52 -3.98
N LYS A 46 -2.73 7.48 -4.15
CA LYS A 46 -2.34 7.98 -5.48
C LYS A 46 -1.70 6.90 -6.34
N ALA A 47 -0.83 6.06 -5.75
CA ALA A 47 -0.24 4.93 -6.45
C ALA A 47 -1.29 3.90 -6.88
N ALA A 48 -2.25 3.57 -5.99
CA ALA A 48 -3.36 2.67 -6.30
C ALA A 48 -4.24 3.20 -7.44
N GLN A 49 -4.55 4.51 -7.43
CA GLN A 49 -5.28 5.16 -8.52
C GLN A 49 -4.49 5.13 -9.83
N TYR A 50 -3.17 5.36 -9.78
CA TYR A 50 -2.31 5.33 -10.96
C TYR A 50 -2.33 3.96 -11.63
N VAL A 51 -2.04 2.88 -10.89
CA VAL A 51 -2.01 1.52 -11.46
C VAL A 51 -3.38 1.06 -11.96
N ALA A 52 -4.46 1.50 -11.32
CA ALA A 52 -5.82 1.23 -11.79
C ALA A 52 -6.13 1.93 -13.13
N ALA A 53 -5.58 3.13 -13.34
CA ALA A 53 -5.75 3.91 -14.57
C ALA A 53 -4.76 3.55 -15.69
N HIS A 54 -3.63 2.89 -15.37
CA HIS A 54 -2.57 2.53 -16.31
C HIS A 54 -2.29 1.02 -16.26
N PRO A 55 -3.16 0.17 -16.83
CA PRO A 55 -2.96 -1.28 -16.83
C PRO A 55 -1.63 -1.67 -17.48
N GLY A 56 -0.85 -2.49 -16.79
CA GLY A 56 0.48 -2.92 -17.26
C GLY A 56 1.63 -2.02 -16.79
N GLU A 57 1.35 -0.97 -16.01
CA GLU A 57 2.37 -0.19 -15.31
C GLU A 57 2.36 -0.45 -13.79
N VAL A 58 3.52 -0.31 -13.16
CA VAL A 58 3.68 -0.42 -11.70
C VAL A 58 4.46 0.77 -11.15
N CYS A 59 4.08 1.18 -9.94
CA CYS A 59 4.77 2.23 -9.20
C CYS A 59 5.95 1.64 -8.40
N PRO A 60 7.20 2.05 -8.64
CA PRO A 60 8.37 1.57 -7.89
C PRO A 60 8.37 2.08 -6.44
N ALA A 61 9.35 1.62 -5.66
CA ALA A 61 9.54 2.07 -4.27
C ALA A 61 9.65 3.61 -4.19
N LYS A 62 8.98 4.21 -3.19
CA LYS A 62 8.91 5.67 -2.95
C LYS A 62 8.25 6.50 -4.06
N TRP A 63 7.64 5.88 -5.07
CA TRP A 63 6.99 6.58 -6.17
C TRP A 63 6.01 7.67 -5.70
N LYS A 64 6.03 8.79 -6.42
CA LYS A 64 5.10 9.91 -6.34
C LYS A 64 4.56 10.28 -7.73
N GLU A 65 3.41 10.96 -7.76
CA GLU A 65 2.81 11.45 -9.02
C GLU A 65 3.83 12.25 -9.85
N GLY A 66 3.92 11.90 -11.14
CA GLY A 66 4.86 12.51 -12.08
C GLY A 66 6.24 11.85 -12.14
N GLU A 67 6.56 10.93 -11.23
CA GLU A 67 7.80 10.15 -11.29
C GLU A 67 7.69 8.96 -12.24
N ALA A 68 8.84 8.46 -12.69
CA ALA A 68 8.94 7.32 -13.59
C ALA A 68 8.34 6.04 -13.00
N THR A 69 7.64 5.30 -13.85
CA THR A 69 7.03 4.00 -13.56
C THR A 69 7.79 2.89 -14.25
N LEU A 70 7.42 1.65 -13.95
CA LEU A 70 7.95 0.47 -14.64
C LEU A 70 6.83 -0.21 -15.41
N ALA A 71 7.11 -0.65 -16.62
CA ALA A 71 6.25 -1.56 -17.37
C ALA A 71 6.86 -2.97 -17.25
N PRO A 72 6.23 -3.91 -16.50
CA PRO A 72 6.72 -5.27 -16.39
C PRO A 72 6.81 -5.93 -17.78
N SER A 73 8.01 -6.35 -18.16
CA SER A 73 8.26 -7.05 -19.42
C SER A 73 9.35 -8.11 -19.23
N LEU A 74 9.38 -9.12 -20.11
CA LEU A 74 10.42 -10.16 -20.12
C LEU A 74 11.83 -9.54 -20.20
N ASP A 75 11.99 -8.47 -20.98
CA ASP A 75 13.26 -7.77 -21.14
C ASP A 75 13.70 -7.03 -19.88
N LEU A 76 12.79 -6.74 -18.94
CA LEU A 76 13.08 -6.07 -17.68
C LEU A 76 13.49 -7.05 -16.56
N VAL A 77 13.22 -8.34 -16.72
CA VAL A 77 13.50 -9.36 -15.70
C VAL A 77 15.01 -9.47 -15.46
N GLY A 78 15.44 -9.21 -14.21
CA GLY A 78 16.84 -9.32 -13.79
C GLY A 78 17.75 -8.14 -14.14
N LYS A 79 17.19 -7.03 -14.65
CA LYS A 79 17.94 -5.78 -14.94
C LYS A 79 17.82 -4.69 -13.87
N ILE A 80 16.85 -4.84 -12.96
CA ILE A 80 16.55 -3.92 -11.85
C ILE A 80 16.70 -4.68 -10.54
#